data_AF-A0A0D5YWL7-F1
#
_entry.id   AF-A0A0D5YWL7-F1
#
_cell.length_a   1.000
_cell.length_b   1.000
_cell.length_c   1.000
_cell.angle_alpha   90.00
_cell.angle_beta   90.00
_cell.angle_gamma   90.00
#
_symmetry.space_group_name_H-M   'P 1'
#
loop_
_entity.id
_entity.type
_entity.pdbx_description
1 polymer ?
#
loop_
_entity_poly.entity_id
_entity_poly.type
_entity_poly.pdbx_seq_one_letter_code
_entity_poly.pdbx_strand_id
1 'polypeptide(L)'
;MRKLGYIVLSILLLVGCDNQKKELAAQFDKLQQQHDSISQVHADFKATHAQMSEKHQEFKSNMEAMQAQDSSLMEDIAKHEAILKKHDALLKGDDEIIEAHQELKKGFGEKSAAEMQAQITEMIDTHKKLMEEQSEMEKKHEMMQKEHEAILAKLDSADTFE
;
A
#
# COMPACT_ATOMS: atom_id res chain seq x y z
N MET A 1 -64.43 3.49 -43.35
CA MET A 1 -63.84 2.42 -42.50
C MET A 1 -62.46 2.90 -42.07
N ARG A 2 -62.34 3.45 -40.87
CA ARG A 2 -61.95 2.77 -39.60
C ARG A 2 -60.42 2.65 -39.43
N LYS A 3 -59.93 3.60 -38.62
CA LYS A 3 -58.86 3.55 -37.62
C LYS A 3 -57.40 3.65 -38.09
N LEU A 4 -56.82 4.82 -37.83
CA LEU A 4 -55.41 4.99 -37.48
C LEU A 4 -55.08 4.06 -36.30
N GLY A 5 -54.28 3.03 -36.54
CA GLY A 5 -53.30 2.47 -35.59
C GLY A 5 -51.93 2.76 -36.21
N TYR A 6 -50.90 3.19 -35.49
CA TYR A 6 -50.38 2.64 -34.24
C TYR A 6 -49.74 3.75 -33.41
N ILE A 7 -50.13 3.84 -32.13
CA ILE A 7 -49.29 4.49 -31.12
C ILE A 7 -48.15 3.50 -30.84
N VAL A 8 -46.96 3.79 -31.35
CA VAL A 8 -45.74 3.07 -30.98
C VAL A 8 -45.41 3.46 -29.54
N LEU A 9 -45.64 2.50 -28.66
CA LEU A 9 -45.18 2.44 -27.29
C LEU A 9 -43.65 2.35 -27.29
N SER A 10 -42.97 3.49 -27.18
CA SER A 10 -41.53 3.53 -26.92
C SER A 10 -41.27 3.72 -25.42
N ILE A 11 -41.31 2.58 -24.73
CA ILE A 11 -40.39 2.12 -23.67
C ILE A 11 -39.97 3.17 -22.62
N LEU A 12 -40.56 3.06 -21.42
CA LEU A 12 -39.91 3.45 -20.16
C LEU A 12 -38.55 2.75 -20.05
N LEU A 13 -37.45 3.50 -20.18
CA LEU A 13 -36.08 3.04 -19.86
C LEU A 13 -35.57 3.63 -18.52
N LEU A 14 -36.44 3.83 -17.53
CA LEU A 14 -36.01 4.45 -16.25
C LEU A 14 -35.94 3.48 -15.06
N VAL A 15 -36.15 2.18 -15.25
CA VAL A 15 -36.19 1.21 -14.12
C VAL A 15 -34.84 0.49 -13.87
N GLY A 16 -33.82 0.71 -14.70
CA GLY A 16 -32.52 -0.01 -14.60
C GLY A 16 -31.37 0.77 -13.92
N CYS A 17 -31.40 2.10 -13.92
CA CYS A 17 -30.29 2.92 -13.40
C CYS A 17 -30.23 2.97 -11.87
N ASP A 18 -31.38 3.02 -11.19
CA ASP A 18 -31.43 3.11 -9.73
C ASP A 18 -30.87 1.86 -9.05
N ASN A 19 -31.10 0.68 -9.64
CA ASN A 19 -30.58 -0.56 -9.09
C ASN A 19 -29.06 -0.67 -9.26
N GLN A 20 -28.51 -0.16 -10.37
CA GLN A 20 -27.07 -0.10 -10.61
C GLN A 20 -26.37 0.87 -9.65
N LYS A 21 -26.89 2.09 -9.48
CA LYS A 21 -26.30 3.05 -8.54
C LYS A 21 -26.32 2.55 -7.10
N LYS A 22 -27.38 1.83 -6.70
CA LYS A 22 -27.48 1.21 -5.38
C LYS A 22 -26.40 0.14 -5.16
N GLU A 23 -26.15 -0.69 -6.17
CA GLU A 23 -25.08 -1.70 -6.14
C GLU A 23 -23.69 -1.04 -6.06
N LEU A 24 -23.45 0.01 -6.85
CA LEU A 24 -22.19 0.77 -6.80
C LEU A 24 -21.98 1.45 -5.44
N ALA A 25 -23.05 1.98 -4.83
CA ALA A 25 -22.97 2.52 -3.47
C ALA A 25 -22.56 1.45 -2.45
N ALA A 26 -23.15 0.25 -2.52
CA ALA A 26 -22.78 -0.85 -1.64
C ALA A 26 -21.32 -1.31 -1.84
N GLN A 27 -20.84 -1.34 -3.08
CA GLN A 27 -19.44 -1.65 -3.37
C GLN A 27 -18.50 -0.58 -2.82
N PHE A 28 -18.85 0.69 -2.98
CA PHE A 28 -18.09 1.80 -2.41
C PHE A 28 -18.03 1.74 -0.88
N ASP A 29 -19.15 1.45 -0.21
CA ASP A 29 -19.18 1.30 1.25
C ASP A 29 -18.26 0.17 1.72
N LYS A 30 -18.24 -0.96 1.00
CA LYS A 30 -17.32 -2.07 1.28
C LYS A 30 -15.87 -1.65 1.06
N LEU A 31 -15.58 -0.93 -0.02
CA LEU A 31 -14.23 -0.41 -0.29
C LEU A 31 -13.79 0.57 0.79
N GLN A 32 -14.68 1.40 1.33
CA GLN A 32 -14.33 2.26 2.47
C GLN A 32 -13.95 1.46 3.72
N GLN A 33 -14.66 0.38 4.02
CA GLN A 33 -14.26 -0.50 5.13
C GLN A 33 -12.88 -1.13 4.89
N GLN A 34 -12.59 -1.52 3.65
CA GLN A 34 -11.27 -2.02 3.28
C GLN A 34 -10.21 -0.92 3.40
N HIS A 35 -10.53 0.31 2.98
CA HIS A 35 -9.66 1.47 3.09
C HIS A 35 -9.30 1.76 4.55
N ASP A 36 -10.27 1.72 5.47
CA ASP A 36 -10.03 1.89 6.91
C ASP A 36 -9.06 0.82 7.44
N SER A 37 -9.25 -0.44 7.02
CA SER A 37 -8.35 -1.53 7.39
C SER A 37 -6.95 -1.37 6.80
N ILE A 38 -6.82 -0.96 5.53
CA ILE A 38 -5.54 -0.71 4.87
C ILE A 38 -4.82 0.46 5.55
N SER A 39 -5.56 1.51 5.93
CA SER A 39 -5.00 2.66 6.64
C SER A 39 -4.43 2.27 8.00
N GLN A 40 -5.10 1.38 8.73
CA GLN A 40 -4.58 0.86 9.99
C GLN A 40 -3.31 0.02 9.77
N VAL A 41 -3.34 -0.91 8.82
CA VAL A 41 -2.17 -1.74 8.47
C VAL A 41 -1.00 -0.86 8.01
N HIS A 42 -1.27 0.19 7.25
CA HIS A 42 -0.26 1.15 6.83
C HIS A 42 0.38 1.87 8.02
N ALA A 43 -0.42 2.34 8.98
CA ALA A 43 0.09 2.98 10.20
C ALA A 43 0.97 2.02 11.02
N ASP A 44 0.55 0.76 11.17
CA ASP A 44 1.31 -0.28 11.86
C ASP A 44 2.61 -0.60 11.11
N PHE A 45 2.57 -0.63 9.77
CA PHE A 45 3.73 -0.84 8.94
C PHE A 45 4.73 0.32 9.04
N LYS A 46 4.28 1.58 9.11
CA LYS A 46 5.15 2.75 9.36
C LYS A 46 5.90 2.62 10.69
N ALA A 47 5.23 2.16 11.74
CA ALA A 47 5.88 1.91 13.02
C ALA A 47 6.94 0.81 12.91
N THR A 48 6.63 -0.29 12.21
CA THR A 48 7.59 -1.37 11.93
C THR A 48 8.79 -0.87 11.12
N HIS A 49 8.55 -0.03 10.12
CA HIS A 49 9.59 0.59 9.29
C HIS A 49 10.52 1.49 10.10
N ALA A 50 9.96 2.30 11.01
CA ALA A 50 10.76 3.13 11.91
C ALA A 50 11.66 2.28 12.82
N GLN A 51 11.12 1.21 13.40
CA GLN A 51 11.90 0.28 14.22
C GLN A 51 13.02 -0.41 13.42
N MET A 52 12.73 -0.82 12.18
CA MET A 52 13.75 -1.45 11.33
C MET A 52 14.86 -0.45 10.96
N SER A 53 14.51 0.80 10.71
CA SER A 53 15.48 1.87 10.44
C SER A 53 16.37 2.15 11.64
N GLU A 54 15.80 2.20 12.85
CA GLU A 54 16.56 2.34 14.10
C GLU A 54 17.54 1.18 14.29
N LYS A 55 17.05 -0.07 14.18
CA LYS A 55 17.90 -1.27 14.27
C LYS A 55 19.03 -1.26 13.23
N HIS A 56 18.77 -0.77 12.02
CA HIS A 56 19.81 -0.66 11.00
C HIS A 56 20.87 0.40 11.37
N GLN A 57 20.48 1.53 11.94
CA GLN A 57 21.43 2.55 12.41
C GLN A 57 22.28 2.03 13.57
N GLU A 58 21.68 1.30 14.51
CA GLU A 58 22.41 0.62 15.60
C GLU A 58 23.40 -0.41 15.04
N PHE A 59 22.94 -1.27 14.13
CA PHE A 59 23.78 -2.26 13.47
C PHE A 59 24.98 -1.60 12.78
N LYS A 60 24.74 -0.56 11.96
CA LYS A 60 25.79 0.20 11.29
C LYS A 60 26.79 0.79 12.28
N SER A 61 26.30 1.42 13.35
CA SER A 61 27.17 2.01 14.38
C SER A 61 28.06 0.97 15.05
N ASN A 62 27.53 -0.22 15.32
CA ASN A 62 28.30 -1.34 15.87
C ASN A 62 29.38 -1.80 14.88
N MET A 63 29.05 -1.93 13.59
CA MET A 63 30.01 -2.34 12.57
C MET A 63 31.15 -1.32 12.40
N GLU A 64 30.84 -0.03 12.46
CA GLU A 64 31.84 1.05 12.45
C GLU A 64 32.74 1.00 13.70
N ALA A 65 32.17 0.75 14.88
CA ALA A 65 32.91 0.67 16.14
C ALA A 65 33.85 -0.56 16.20
N MET A 66 33.44 -1.69 15.65
CA MET A 66 34.26 -2.91 15.55
C MET A 66 35.39 -2.79 14.52
N GLN A 67 35.49 -1.66 13.78
CA GLN A 67 36.41 -1.49 12.66
C GLN A 67 36.37 -2.66 11.68
N ALA A 68 35.18 -3.25 11.45
CA ALA A 68 35.01 -4.33 10.50
C ALA A 68 35.22 -3.77 9.07
N GLN A 69 36.47 -3.77 8.61
CA GLN A 69 36.89 -3.17 7.32
C GLN A 69 36.66 -4.09 6.12
N ASP A 70 35.73 -5.05 6.20
CA ASP A 70 35.34 -5.83 5.03
C ASP A 70 34.54 -4.94 4.07
N SER A 71 35.11 -4.66 2.90
CA SER A 71 34.48 -3.85 1.86
C SER A 71 33.13 -4.40 1.40
N SER A 72 32.91 -5.72 1.46
CA SER A 72 31.63 -6.34 1.10
C SER A 72 30.54 -6.04 2.14
N LEU A 73 30.90 -6.07 3.43
CA LEU A 73 29.99 -5.72 4.51
C LEU A 73 29.54 -4.25 4.43
N MET A 74 30.48 -3.34 4.15
CA MET A 74 30.16 -1.92 3.98
C MET A 74 29.24 -1.67 2.77
N GLU A 75 29.41 -2.44 1.69
CA GLU A 75 28.51 -2.41 0.54
C GLU A 75 27.09 -2.83 0.93
N ASP A 76 26.94 -3.91 1.69
CA ASP A 76 25.62 -4.41 2.10
C ASP A 76 24.91 -3.46 3.08
N ILE A 77 25.65 -2.85 4.02
CA ILE A 77 25.13 -1.78 4.88
C ILE A 77 24.61 -0.61 4.02
N ALA A 78 25.37 -0.18 3.02
CA ALA A 78 24.95 0.91 2.13
C ALA A 78 23.72 0.53 1.28
N LYS A 79 23.60 -0.73 0.84
CA LYS A 79 22.41 -1.24 0.14
C LYS A 79 21.17 -1.19 1.04
N HIS A 80 21.28 -1.60 2.30
CA HIS A 80 20.18 -1.56 3.26
C HIS A 80 19.71 -0.14 3.52
N GLU A 81 20.64 0.79 3.74
CA GLU A 81 20.34 2.22 3.87
C GLU A 81 19.60 2.77 2.65
N ALA A 82 20.00 2.37 1.43
CA ALA A 82 19.32 2.78 0.20
C ALA A 82 17.91 2.17 0.08
N ILE A 83 17.72 0.91 0.50
CA ILE A 83 16.41 0.25 0.55
C ILE A 83 15.48 0.98 1.52
N LEU A 84 15.95 1.31 2.72
CA LEU A 84 15.17 2.03 3.73
C LEU A 84 14.74 3.40 3.23
N LYS A 85 15.65 4.19 2.64
CA LYS A 85 15.30 5.48 2.03
C LYS A 85 14.29 5.37 0.89
N LYS A 86 14.36 4.29 0.11
CA LYS A 86 13.34 4.04 -0.91
C LYS A 86 11.98 3.75 -0.29
N HIS A 87 11.94 3.01 0.81
CA HIS A 87 10.71 2.74 1.54
C HIS A 87 10.14 4.02 2.16
N ASP A 88 10.96 4.93 2.72
CA ASP A 88 10.49 6.24 3.19
C ASP A 88 9.73 7.01 2.10
N ALA A 89 10.27 7.02 0.88
CA ALA A 89 9.62 7.68 -0.26
C ALA A 89 8.31 7.01 -0.67
N LEU A 90 8.24 5.68 -0.62
CA LEU A 90 7.01 4.93 -0.90
C LEU A 90 5.95 5.20 0.17
N LEU A 91 6.32 5.14 1.45
CA LEU A 91 5.40 5.39 2.57
C LEU A 91 4.81 6.81 2.52
N LYS A 92 5.61 7.80 2.10
CA LYS A 92 5.08 9.15 1.87
C LYS A 92 4.06 9.19 0.72
N GLY A 93 4.30 8.46 -0.36
CA GLY A 93 3.33 8.34 -1.45
C GLY A 93 2.05 7.62 -1.03
N ASP A 94 2.18 6.59 -0.20
CA ASP A 94 1.04 5.86 0.38
C ASP A 94 0.20 6.76 1.29
N ASP A 95 0.84 7.61 2.12
CA ASP A 95 0.16 8.62 2.95
C ASP A 95 -0.71 9.55 2.06
N GLU A 96 -0.15 10.06 0.95
CA GLU A 96 -0.86 10.94 0.03
C GLU A 96 -2.07 10.24 -0.62
N ILE A 97 -1.94 8.95 -0.98
CA ILE A 97 -3.04 8.14 -1.53
C ILE A 97 -4.14 7.93 -0.47
N ILE A 98 -3.74 7.62 0.76
CA ILE A 98 -4.67 7.37 1.86
C ILE A 98 -5.48 8.63 2.19
N GLU A 99 -4.82 9.79 2.26
CA GLU A 99 -5.48 11.08 2.47
C GLU A 99 -6.46 11.41 1.33
N ALA A 100 -6.04 11.20 0.07
CA ALA A 100 -6.89 11.46 -1.10
C ALA A 100 -8.18 10.61 -1.09
N HIS A 101 -8.10 9.37 -0.61
CA HIS A 101 -9.26 8.47 -0.49
C HIS A 101 -10.31 8.96 0.52
N GLN A 102 -9.92 9.70 1.56
CA GLN A 102 -10.90 10.27 2.50
C GLN A 102 -11.83 11.28 1.81
N GLU A 103 -11.31 12.02 0.83
CA GLU A 103 -12.08 13.01 0.06
C GLU A 103 -12.96 12.38 -1.03
N LEU A 104 -12.66 11.15 -1.47
CA LEU A 104 -13.43 10.43 -2.49
C LEU A 104 -14.88 10.17 -2.08
N LYS A 105 -15.19 10.13 -0.78
CA LYS A 105 -16.56 10.00 -0.28
C LYS A 105 -17.44 11.19 -0.64
N LYS A 106 -16.85 12.37 -0.82
CA LYS A 106 -17.59 13.62 -1.05
C LYS A 106 -18.23 13.60 -2.43
N GLY A 107 -19.56 13.73 -2.46
CA GLY A 107 -20.33 13.78 -3.71
C GLY A 107 -20.40 12.43 -4.45
N PHE A 108 -19.99 11.31 -3.86
CA PHE A 108 -20.02 10.00 -4.52
C PHE A 108 -21.43 9.62 -5.00
N GLY A 109 -22.45 9.86 -4.16
CA GLY A 109 -23.86 9.57 -4.51
C GLY A 109 -24.46 10.49 -5.58
N GLU A 110 -23.83 11.64 -5.83
CA GLU A 110 -24.29 12.62 -6.83
C GLU A 110 -23.75 12.31 -8.24
N LYS A 111 -22.72 11.48 -8.33
CA LYS A 111 -22.09 11.06 -9.58
C LYS A 111 -23.02 10.22 -10.46
N SER A 112 -22.75 10.23 -11.76
CA SER A 112 -23.33 9.28 -12.68
C SER A 112 -22.84 7.86 -12.37
N ALA A 113 -23.57 6.83 -12.82
CA ALA A 113 -23.15 5.44 -12.60
C ALA A 113 -21.78 5.14 -13.24
N ALA A 114 -21.45 5.78 -14.37
CA ALA A 114 -20.15 5.64 -15.02
C ALA A 114 -19.02 6.26 -14.19
N GLU A 115 -19.22 7.45 -13.62
CA GLU A 115 -18.25 8.10 -12.73
C GLU A 115 -18.06 7.32 -11.43
N MET A 116 -19.14 6.80 -10.83
CA MET A 116 -19.07 5.92 -9.66
C MET A 116 -18.25 4.67 -9.97
N GLN A 117 -18.51 4.02 -11.10
CA GLN A 117 -17.76 2.83 -11.53
C GLN A 117 -16.27 3.13 -11.74
N ALA A 118 -15.94 4.24 -12.40
CA ALA A 118 -14.55 4.63 -12.62
C ALA A 118 -13.81 4.86 -11.30
N GLN A 119 -14.45 5.55 -10.35
CA GLN A 119 -13.88 5.81 -9.03
C GLN A 119 -13.74 4.52 -8.20
N ILE A 120 -14.70 3.59 -8.27
CA ILE A 120 -14.59 2.27 -7.64
C ILE A 120 -13.39 1.49 -8.21
N THR A 121 -13.22 1.49 -9.53
CA THR A 121 -12.08 0.84 -10.17
C THR A 121 -10.75 1.44 -9.71
N GLU A 122 -10.66 2.78 -9.66
CA GLU A 122 -9.48 3.46 -9.14
C GLU A 122 -9.17 3.04 -7.69
N MET A 123 -10.17 3.01 -6.81
CA MET A 123 -10.00 2.59 -5.41
C MET A 123 -9.52 1.13 -5.28
N ILE A 124 -10.02 0.23 -6.14
CA ILE A 124 -9.58 -1.18 -6.14
C ILE A 124 -8.11 -1.26 -6.54
N ASP A 125 -7.72 -0.54 -7.59
CA ASP A 125 -6.35 -0.57 -8.11
C ASP A 125 -5.36 0.04 -7.10
N THR A 126 -5.72 1.15 -6.45
CA THR A 126 -4.88 1.77 -5.41
C THR A 126 -4.77 0.88 -4.17
N HIS A 127 -5.86 0.27 -3.70
CA HIS A 127 -5.81 -0.68 -2.58
C HIS A 127 -4.88 -1.86 -2.88
N LYS A 128 -4.97 -2.43 -4.09
CA LYS A 128 -4.10 -3.52 -4.52
C LYS A 128 -2.63 -3.08 -4.52
N LYS A 129 -2.35 -1.90 -5.08
CA LYS A 129 -1.00 -1.33 -5.13
C LYS A 129 -0.42 -1.17 -3.72
N LEU A 130 -1.16 -0.54 -2.80
CA LEU A 130 -0.72 -0.33 -1.42
C LEU A 130 -0.35 -1.65 -0.73
N MET A 131 -1.20 -2.68 -0.88
CA MET A 131 -0.94 -4.00 -0.29
C MET A 131 0.28 -4.69 -0.91
N GLU A 132 0.47 -4.59 -2.23
CA GLU A 132 1.63 -5.15 -2.92
C GLU A 132 2.93 -4.45 -2.50
N GLU A 133 2.93 -3.12 -2.42
CA GLU A 133 4.08 -2.32 -1.98
C GLU A 133 4.46 -2.68 -0.53
N GLN A 134 3.49 -2.74 0.39
CA GLN A 134 3.74 -3.14 1.78
C GLN A 134 4.29 -4.57 1.88
N SER A 135 3.72 -5.53 1.17
CA SER A 135 4.21 -6.92 1.18
C SER A 135 5.66 -7.02 0.67
N GLU A 136 6.03 -6.26 -0.37
CA GLU A 136 7.40 -6.23 -0.87
C GLU A 136 8.37 -5.54 0.10
N MET A 137 7.90 -4.54 0.85
CA MET A 137 8.71 -3.90 1.88
C MET A 137 8.94 -4.84 3.08
N GLU A 138 7.93 -5.58 3.52
CA GLU A 138 8.03 -6.60 4.59
C GLU A 138 9.07 -7.67 4.24
N LYS A 139 9.03 -8.23 3.02
CA LYS A 139 10.02 -9.23 2.58
C LYS A 139 11.45 -8.71 2.65
N LYS A 140 11.66 -7.44 2.32
CA LYS A 140 12.98 -6.81 2.40
C LYS A 140 13.40 -6.56 3.85
N HIS A 141 12.47 -6.19 4.73
CA HIS A 141 12.76 -6.10 6.16
C HIS A 141 13.21 -7.45 6.72
N GLU A 142 12.51 -8.54 6.39
CA GLU A 142 12.92 -9.89 6.79
C GLU A 142 14.29 -10.30 6.25
N MET A 143 14.56 -9.98 4.99
CA MET A 143 15.86 -10.24 4.36
C MET A 143 16.98 -9.48 5.10
N MET A 144 16.80 -8.18 5.32
CA MET A 144 17.79 -7.36 6.02
C MET A 144 18.02 -7.83 7.46
N GLN A 145 16.97 -8.24 8.17
CA GLN A 145 17.10 -8.78 9.53
C GLN A 145 17.94 -10.07 9.53
N LYS A 146 17.66 -11.02 8.63
CA LYS A 146 18.44 -12.26 8.51
C LYS A 146 19.90 -12.00 8.17
N GLU A 147 20.16 -11.02 7.32
CA GLU A 147 21.53 -10.63 6.95
C GLU A 147 22.27 -9.99 8.12
N HIS A 148 21.64 -9.08 8.88
CA HIS A 148 22.21 -8.54 10.11
C HIS A 148 22.55 -9.65 11.12
N GLU A 149 21.63 -10.59 11.36
CA GLU A 149 21.84 -11.73 12.26
C GLU A 149 23.00 -12.62 11.80
N ALA A 150 23.09 -12.91 10.50
CA ALA A 150 24.17 -13.71 9.94
C ALA A 150 25.54 -13.03 10.05
N ILE A 151 25.59 -11.70 9.90
CA ILE A 151 26.83 -10.93 10.06
C ILE A 151 27.29 -10.93 11.51
N LEU A 152 26.38 -10.65 12.45
CA LEU A 152 26.71 -10.67 13.89
C LEU A 152 27.20 -12.05 14.34
N ALA A 153 26.55 -13.13 13.91
CA ALA A 153 26.97 -14.49 14.24
C ALA A 153 28.37 -14.83 13.69
N LYS A 154 28.72 -14.33 12.50
CA LYS A 154 30.07 -14.51 11.92
C LYS A 154 31.12 -13.76 12.75
N LEU A 155 30.83 -12.53 13.16
CA LEU A 155 31.74 -11.72 13.97
C LEU A 155 31.97 -12.35 15.36
N ASP A 156 30.90 -12.77 16.04
CA ASP A 156 31.01 -13.48 17.33
C ASP A 156 31.87 -14.75 17.18
N SER A 157 31.71 -15.49 16.08
CA SER A 157 32.54 -16.67 15.83
C SER A 157 34.00 -16.32 15.57
N ALA A 158 34.29 -15.21 14.88
CA ALA A 158 35.66 -14.80 14.59
C ALA A 158 36.40 -14.33 15.85
N ASP A 159 35.73 -13.59 16.74
CA ASP A 159 36.30 -13.13 18.02
C ASP A 159 36.59 -14.28 19.00
N THR A 160 35.94 -15.45 18.84
CA THR A 160 36.22 -16.63 19.68
C THR A 160 37.45 -17.45 19.26
N PHE A 161 38.12 -17.11 18.15
CA PHE A 161 39.32 -17.80 17.66
C PHE A 161 40.63 -16.99 17.79
N GLU A 162 40.60 -15.78 18.35
CA GLU A 162 41.79 -15.03 18.82
C GLU A 162 42.06 -15.26 20.33
#